data_AF-A0A2H0TVH7-F1
#
_entry.id   AF-A0A2H0TVH7-F1
#
_cell.length_a   1.000
_cell.length_b   1.000
_cell.length_c   1.000
_cell.angle_alpha   90.00
_cell.angle_beta   90.00
_cell.angle_gamma   90.00
#
_symmetry.space_group_name_H-M   'P 1'
#
loop_
_entity.id
_entity.type
_entity.pdbx_description
1 polymer ?
#
loop_
_entity_poly.entity_id
_entity_poly.type
_entity_poly.pdbx_seq_one_letter_code
_entity_poly.pdbx_strand_id
1 'polypeptide(L)'
;MKKTTDNLLVPLTLVGKLYDHMIKVVKPTDDSKEKNILLYVGKLFPHMYTALRAFEKAEDKTFRLGLIYDSKTKLDEFTEKIVDKLDIVISCDFSSDTAIQEALAPFQDEILVLTTRSEDQITSFARIVPYVPFVHAPTETSLLWATDKIAMRKHLRSYNKNITPSFMVVKDTEKKSIKAVHETLTFPVIVKPAGLAASRLVGICYHKEELSDFLKKVFKEIETVYKEDGGNGTPKVLVEEFMEGQQYSIDAYVTDVGRMYFC
;
A
#
# COMPACT_ATOMS: atom_id res chain seq x y z
N MET A 1 53.05 14.34 -19.45
CA MET A 1 52.29 13.46 -18.52
C MET A 1 51.40 12.55 -19.34
N LYS A 2 51.52 11.23 -19.13
CA LYS A 2 50.85 10.15 -19.89
C LYS A 2 49.32 10.25 -19.76
N LYS A 3 48.61 10.13 -20.89
CA LYS A 3 47.20 9.72 -20.92
C LYS A 3 47.17 8.21 -21.15
N THR A 4 46.66 7.47 -20.18
CA THR A 4 46.28 6.06 -20.29
C THR A 4 44.76 5.99 -20.25
N THR A 5 44.16 5.67 -21.39
CA THR A 5 42.79 5.18 -21.49
C THR A 5 42.85 3.92 -22.33
N ASP A 6 43.23 2.81 -21.69
CA ASP A 6 43.04 1.48 -22.25
C ASP A 6 41.57 1.12 -22.08
N ASN A 7 40.78 1.42 -23.12
CA ASN A 7 39.45 0.86 -23.27
C ASN A 7 39.62 -0.64 -23.55
N LEU A 8 39.34 -1.48 -22.56
CA LEU A 8 39.09 -2.90 -22.75
C LEU A 8 37.81 -3.06 -23.59
N LEU A 9 37.98 -3.00 -24.91
CA LEU A 9 36.95 -3.42 -25.86
C LEU A 9 36.93 -4.95 -25.86
N VAL A 10 35.94 -5.51 -25.15
CA VAL A 10 35.64 -6.94 -25.27
C VAL A 10 35.18 -7.19 -26.70
N PRO A 11 35.79 -8.14 -27.45
CA PRO A 11 35.39 -8.41 -28.82
C PRO A 11 33.91 -8.83 -28.88
N LEU A 12 33.13 -8.25 -29.80
CA LEU A 12 31.71 -8.58 -29.98
C LEU A 12 31.46 -10.10 -30.15
N THR A 13 32.45 -10.81 -30.70
CA THR A 13 32.41 -12.27 -30.89
C THR A 13 32.46 -13.04 -29.56
N LEU A 14 33.10 -12.48 -28.53
CA LEU A 14 33.12 -13.04 -27.18
C LEU A 14 31.80 -12.78 -26.45
N VAL A 15 31.22 -11.58 -26.66
CA VAL A 15 29.89 -11.23 -26.14
C VAL A 15 28.81 -12.12 -26.77
N GLY A 16 28.86 -12.34 -28.09
CA GLY A 16 27.94 -13.24 -28.79
C GLY A 16 28.04 -14.68 -28.28
N LYS A 17 29.26 -15.21 -28.09
CA LYS A 17 29.45 -16.57 -27.54
C LYS A 17 28.97 -16.69 -26.09
N LEU A 18 29.16 -15.67 -25.26
CA LEU A 18 28.62 -15.63 -23.90
C LEU A 18 27.09 -15.59 -23.90
N TYR A 19 26.49 -14.79 -24.79
CA TYR A 19 25.04 -14.70 -24.96
C TYR A 19 24.43 -16.02 -25.45
N ASP A 20 25.04 -16.66 -26.45
CA ASP A 20 24.63 -17.97 -26.96
C ASP A 20 24.80 -19.07 -25.91
N HIS A 21 25.81 -18.97 -25.05
CA HIS A 21 26.00 -19.89 -23.94
C HIS A 21 24.96 -19.66 -22.84
N MET A 22 24.64 -18.41 -22.51
CA MET A 22 23.55 -18.08 -21.59
C MET A 22 22.19 -18.58 -22.09
N ILE A 23 21.88 -18.40 -23.38
CA ILE A 23 20.66 -18.94 -23.99
C ILE A 23 20.66 -20.49 -23.98
N LYS A 24 21.81 -21.13 -24.19
CA LYS A 24 21.89 -22.61 -24.13
C LYS A 24 21.77 -23.19 -22.72
N VAL A 25 22.23 -22.46 -21.70
CA VAL A 25 22.10 -22.84 -20.29
C VAL A 25 20.69 -22.57 -19.78
N VAL A 26 20.06 -21.48 -20.24
CA VAL A 26 18.63 -21.23 -20.11
C VAL A 26 17.89 -22.01 -21.20
N LYS A 27 17.95 -23.34 -21.14
CA LYS A 27 16.87 -24.12 -21.75
C LYS A 27 15.59 -23.65 -21.07
N PRO A 28 14.56 -23.18 -21.78
CA PRO A 28 13.24 -23.09 -21.20
C PRO A 28 12.86 -24.52 -20.86
N THR A 29 12.95 -24.90 -19.59
CA THR A 29 12.13 -25.97 -19.07
C THR A 29 10.70 -25.46 -19.25
N ASP A 30 10.03 -25.99 -20.26
CA ASP A 30 8.66 -25.69 -20.65
C ASP A 30 7.62 -26.14 -19.60
N ASP A 31 8.07 -26.43 -18.37
CA ASP A 31 7.23 -26.62 -17.20
C ASP A 31 7.08 -25.28 -16.48
N SER A 32 6.51 -24.27 -17.16
CA SER A 32 6.04 -23.09 -16.43
C SER A 32 4.95 -23.57 -15.48
N LYS A 33 5.23 -23.60 -14.18
CA LYS A 33 4.25 -24.01 -13.18
C LYS A 33 2.95 -23.21 -13.39
N GLU A 34 1.81 -23.88 -13.26
CA GLU A 34 0.52 -23.23 -13.42
C GLU A 34 0.37 -22.11 -12.38
N LYS A 35 0.07 -20.89 -12.85
CA LYS A 35 -0.25 -19.78 -11.96
C LYS A 35 -1.69 -19.93 -11.45
N ASN A 36 -1.85 -20.53 -10.27
CA ASN A 36 -3.15 -20.76 -9.66
C ASN A 36 -3.23 -20.35 -8.17
N ILE A 37 -2.19 -19.70 -7.63
CA ILE A 37 -2.20 -19.23 -6.24
C ILE A 37 -2.82 -17.83 -6.14
N LEU A 38 -3.84 -17.70 -5.29
CA LEU A 38 -4.39 -16.41 -4.85
C LEU A 38 -3.84 -16.14 -3.44
N LEU A 39 -2.82 -15.29 -3.34
CA LEU A 39 -2.13 -14.97 -2.10
C LEU A 39 -2.67 -13.68 -1.48
N TYR A 40 -3.26 -13.80 -0.29
CA TYR A 40 -3.73 -12.66 0.50
C TYR A 40 -2.67 -12.19 1.50
N VAL A 41 -2.52 -10.88 1.65
CA VAL A 41 -1.60 -10.28 2.62
C VAL A 41 -2.35 -9.83 3.87
N GLY A 42 -1.92 -10.34 5.02
CA GLY A 42 -2.32 -9.91 6.37
C GLY A 42 -3.58 -10.60 6.89
N LYS A 43 -4.72 -10.38 6.22
CA LYS A 43 -6.05 -10.85 6.71
C LYS A 43 -6.85 -11.52 5.61
N LEU A 44 -7.62 -12.54 5.99
CA LEU A 44 -8.56 -13.22 5.10
C LEU A 44 -9.85 -13.56 5.83
N PHE A 45 -10.98 -13.06 5.33
CA PHE A 45 -12.28 -13.25 5.97
C PHE A 45 -13.01 -14.49 5.43
N PRO A 46 -13.87 -15.16 6.23
CA PRO A 46 -14.59 -16.35 5.79
C PRO A 46 -15.42 -16.19 4.51
N HIS A 47 -16.04 -15.02 4.32
CA HIS A 47 -16.83 -14.74 3.12
C HIS A 47 -15.98 -14.73 1.83
N MET A 48 -14.69 -14.40 1.93
CA MET A 48 -13.77 -14.41 0.79
C MET A 48 -13.43 -15.83 0.36
N TYR A 49 -13.22 -16.73 1.34
CA TYR A 49 -13.08 -18.17 1.08
C TYR A 49 -14.33 -18.72 0.38
N THR A 50 -15.52 -18.45 0.93
CA THR A 50 -16.79 -18.92 0.35
C THR A 50 -17.02 -18.36 -1.06
N ALA A 51 -16.72 -17.08 -1.28
CA ALA A 51 -16.84 -16.46 -2.60
C ALA A 51 -15.89 -17.10 -3.62
N LEU A 52 -14.65 -17.41 -3.24
CA LEU A 52 -13.71 -18.09 -4.12
C LEU A 52 -14.21 -19.50 -4.48
N ARG A 53 -14.65 -20.30 -3.49
CA ARG A 53 -15.16 -21.65 -3.76
C ARG A 53 -16.42 -21.62 -4.65
N ALA A 54 -17.26 -20.58 -4.52
CA ALA A 54 -18.39 -20.38 -5.43
C ALA A 54 -17.94 -20.01 -6.85
N PHE A 55 -16.94 -19.14 -6.98
CA PHE A 55 -16.35 -18.75 -8.27
C PHE A 55 -15.70 -19.94 -8.98
N GLU A 56 -14.90 -20.74 -8.27
CA GLU A 56 -14.30 -21.98 -8.79
C GLU A 56 -15.34 -22.93 -9.41
N LYS A 57 -16.46 -23.13 -8.70
CA LYS A 57 -17.57 -23.96 -9.17
C LYS A 57 -18.25 -23.38 -10.42
N ALA A 58 -18.41 -22.06 -10.47
CA ALA A 58 -19.07 -21.38 -11.59
C ALA A 58 -18.20 -21.41 -12.86
N GLU A 59 -16.88 -21.32 -12.70
CA GLU A 59 -15.91 -21.20 -13.79
C GLU A 59 -15.22 -22.53 -14.16
N ASP A 60 -15.54 -23.63 -13.47
CA ASP A 60 -14.88 -24.93 -13.59
C ASP A 60 -13.34 -24.82 -13.48
N LYS A 61 -12.89 -24.07 -12.47
CA LYS A 61 -11.47 -23.81 -12.20
C LYS A 61 -11.15 -24.11 -10.75
N THR A 62 -9.88 -24.42 -10.49
CA THR A 62 -9.36 -24.64 -9.13
C THR A 62 -8.22 -23.67 -8.85
N PHE A 63 -8.25 -23.10 -7.65
CA PHE A 63 -7.23 -22.18 -7.16
C PHE A 63 -6.74 -22.65 -5.79
N ARG A 64 -5.47 -22.37 -5.55
CA ARG A 64 -4.85 -22.53 -4.23
C ARG A 64 -4.97 -21.21 -3.49
N LEU A 65 -5.66 -21.23 -2.37
CA LEU A 65 -5.83 -20.03 -1.56
C LEU A 65 -4.71 -19.94 -0.54
N GLY A 66 -3.93 -18.86 -0.62
CA GLY A 66 -2.81 -18.59 0.27
C GLY A 66 -3.03 -17.39 1.18
N LEU A 67 -2.41 -17.43 2.35
CA LEU A 67 -2.27 -16.30 3.27
C LEU A 67 -0.78 -16.10 3.59
N ILE A 68 -0.30 -14.86 3.47
CA ILE A 68 0.99 -14.42 4.02
C ILE A 68 0.75 -13.35 5.08
N TYR A 69 1.35 -13.51 6.26
CA TYR A 69 1.18 -12.58 7.38
C TYR A 69 2.47 -12.36 8.17
N ASP A 70 2.56 -11.22 8.85
CA ASP A 70 3.70 -10.89 9.68
C ASP A 70 3.70 -11.76 10.95
N SER A 71 4.76 -12.55 11.11
CA SER A 71 5.04 -13.39 12.28
C SER A 71 5.07 -12.64 13.61
N LYS A 72 5.26 -11.32 13.60
CA LYS A 72 5.21 -10.46 14.79
C LYS A 72 3.79 -10.08 15.20
N THR A 73 2.81 -10.38 14.36
CA THR A 73 1.40 -10.06 14.59
C THR A 73 0.59 -11.33 14.79
N LYS A 74 -0.43 -11.27 15.64
CA LYS A 74 -1.41 -12.35 15.76
C LYS A 74 -2.40 -12.24 14.61
N LEU A 75 -2.87 -13.39 14.14
CA LEU A 75 -4.02 -13.44 13.25
C LEU A 75 -5.24 -12.85 13.98
N ASP A 76 -6.09 -12.16 13.23
CA ASP A 76 -7.37 -11.71 13.78
C ASP A 76 -8.36 -12.88 13.90
N GLU A 77 -9.41 -12.68 14.71
CA GLU A 77 -10.40 -13.72 15.00
C GLU A 77 -11.15 -14.27 13.77
N PHE A 78 -11.20 -13.52 12.66
CA PHE A 78 -11.85 -13.96 11.43
C PHE A 78 -10.91 -14.82 10.61
N THR A 79 -9.64 -14.42 10.52
CA THR A 79 -8.59 -15.17 9.83
C THR A 79 -8.30 -16.50 10.54
N GLU A 80 -8.24 -16.51 11.88
CA GLU A 80 -8.07 -17.74 12.67
C GLU A 80 -9.15 -18.80 12.38
N LYS A 81 -10.40 -18.39 12.12
CA LYS A 81 -11.52 -19.32 11.85
C LYS A 81 -11.39 -20.09 10.53
N ILE A 82 -10.52 -19.63 9.62
CA ILE A 82 -10.41 -20.20 8.27
C ILE A 82 -8.99 -20.62 7.88
N VAL A 83 -7.98 -20.33 8.71
CA VAL A 83 -6.58 -20.59 8.39
C VAL A 83 -6.32 -22.07 8.08
N ASP A 84 -6.96 -22.98 8.82
CA ASP A 84 -6.84 -24.43 8.63
C ASP A 84 -7.47 -24.94 7.31
N LYS A 85 -8.26 -24.10 6.63
CA LYS A 85 -8.88 -24.41 5.34
C LYS A 85 -8.06 -23.90 4.15
N LEU A 86 -6.97 -23.19 4.41
CA LEU A 86 -6.13 -22.60 3.37
C LEU A 86 -5.12 -23.63 2.85
N ASP A 87 -4.84 -23.54 1.56
CA ASP A 87 -3.89 -24.43 0.90
C ASP A 87 -2.44 -24.05 1.24
N ILE A 88 -2.21 -22.76 1.55
CA ILE A 88 -0.90 -22.19 1.82
C ILE A 88 -1.02 -21.17 2.96
N VAL A 89 -0.18 -21.30 3.99
CA VAL A 89 -0.08 -20.35 5.09
C VAL A 89 1.39 -20.04 5.30
N ILE A 90 1.76 -18.77 5.11
CA ILE A 90 3.14 -18.26 5.18
C ILE A 90 3.21 -17.26 6.32
N SER A 91 4.01 -17.55 7.34
CA SER A 91 4.36 -16.60 8.39
C SER A 91 5.83 -16.21 8.24
N CYS A 92 6.12 -14.91 8.13
CA CYS A 92 7.49 -14.41 8.09
C CYS A 92 7.60 -13.00 8.69
N ASP A 93 8.82 -12.54 8.98
CA ASP A 93 9.06 -11.20 9.52
C ASP A 93 9.05 -10.15 8.39
N PHE A 94 8.01 -9.31 8.34
CA PHE A 94 7.87 -8.30 7.28
C PHE A 94 8.90 -7.16 7.36
N SER A 95 9.62 -7.04 8.47
CA SER A 95 10.74 -6.10 8.60
C SER A 95 12.05 -6.61 7.96
N SER A 96 12.12 -7.88 7.53
CA SER A 96 13.31 -8.49 6.96
C SER A 96 13.11 -8.87 5.49
N ASP A 97 13.82 -8.17 4.59
CA ASP A 97 13.84 -8.46 3.14
C ASP A 97 14.16 -9.93 2.86
N THR A 98 15.16 -10.47 3.56
CA THR A 98 15.61 -11.86 3.41
C THR A 98 14.51 -12.83 3.83
N ALA A 99 13.82 -12.58 4.95
CA ALA A 99 12.76 -13.45 5.43
C ALA A 99 11.57 -13.48 4.45
N ILE A 100 11.22 -12.33 3.87
CA ILE A 100 10.15 -12.25 2.86
C ILE A 100 10.54 -13.04 1.61
N GLN A 101 11.76 -12.81 1.10
CA GLN A 101 12.24 -13.49 -0.11
C GLN A 101 12.31 -15.00 0.07
N GLU A 102 12.85 -15.48 1.19
CA GLU A 102 12.93 -16.91 1.51
C GLU A 102 11.55 -17.56 1.64
N ALA A 103 10.61 -16.85 2.28
CA ALA A 103 9.25 -17.35 2.49
C ALA A 103 8.42 -17.44 1.19
N LEU A 104 8.66 -16.53 0.24
CA LEU A 104 7.94 -16.49 -1.04
C LEU A 104 8.60 -17.34 -2.12
N ALA A 105 9.91 -17.58 -2.05
CA ALA A 105 10.68 -18.29 -3.09
C ALA A 105 10.05 -19.61 -3.56
N PRO A 106 9.42 -20.46 -2.71
CA PRO A 106 8.80 -21.70 -3.18
C PRO A 106 7.57 -21.49 -4.08
N PHE A 107 6.92 -20.33 -4.01
CA PHE A 107 5.62 -20.07 -4.60
C PHE A 107 5.63 -18.94 -5.64
N GLN A 108 6.70 -18.15 -5.75
CA GLN A 108 6.77 -16.94 -6.59
C GLN A 108 6.25 -17.14 -8.02
N ASP A 109 6.62 -18.24 -8.67
CA ASP A 109 6.23 -18.52 -10.06
C ASP A 109 4.79 -19.04 -10.23
N GLU A 110 4.14 -19.45 -9.13
CA GLU A 110 2.78 -20.00 -9.10
C GLU A 110 1.73 -18.96 -8.66
N ILE A 111 2.16 -17.79 -8.18
CA ILE A 111 1.25 -16.70 -7.77
C ILE A 111 0.58 -16.08 -8.99
N LEU A 112 -0.74 -16.21 -9.03
CA LEU A 112 -1.62 -15.58 -10.01
C LEU A 112 -2.07 -14.19 -9.53
N VAL A 113 -2.45 -14.10 -8.25
CA VAL A 113 -2.97 -12.87 -7.63
C VAL A 113 -2.29 -12.65 -6.30
N LEU A 114 -1.84 -11.42 -6.07
CA LEU A 114 -1.42 -10.92 -4.76
C LEU A 114 -2.34 -9.76 -4.39
N THR A 115 -3.00 -9.83 -3.23
CA THR A 115 -3.99 -8.81 -2.86
C THR A 115 -4.16 -8.67 -1.35
N THR A 116 -4.86 -7.61 -0.93
CA THR A 116 -5.37 -7.45 0.43
C THR A 116 -6.73 -6.75 0.38
N ARG A 117 -7.56 -7.00 1.39
CA ARG A 117 -8.92 -6.41 1.50
C ARG A 117 -9.08 -5.53 2.74
N SER A 118 -8.02 -5.36 3.53
CA SER A 118 -8.07 -4.59 4.78
C SER A 118 -7.16 -3.37 4.68
N GLU A 119 -7.70 -2.18 5.00
CA GLU A 119 -6.97 -0.91 4.93
C GLU A 119 -5.71 -0.92 5.81
N ASP A 120 -5.79 -1.54 6.99
CA ASP A 120 -4.66 -1.65 7.92
C ASP A 120 -3.53 -2.56 7.44
N GLN A 121 -3.76 -3.33 6.36
CA GLN A 121 -2.77 -4.22 5.75
C GLN A 121 -2.15 -3.67 4.47
N ILE A 122 -2.53 -2.46 4.03
CA ILE A 122 -2.00 -1.87 2.79
C ILE A 122 -0.49 -1.61 2.88
N THR A 123 0.02 -1.19 4.04
CA THR A 123 1.48 -1.02 4.24
C THR A 123 2.21 -2.36 4.13
N SER A 124 1.67 -3.41 4.74
CA SER A 124 2.18 -4.77 4.62
C SER A 124 2.14 -5.24 3.16
N PHE A 125 1.05 -4.98 2.44
CA PHE A 125 0.94 -5.31 1.02
C PHE A 125 1.99 -4.57 0.19
N ALA A 126 2.19 -3.28 0.42
CA ALA A 126 3.22 -2.47 -0.23
C ALA A 126 4.63 -3.06 0.00
N ARG A 127 4.88 -3.62 1.19
CA ARG A 127 6.14 -4.30 1.54
C ARG A 127 6.33 -5.63 0.80
N ILE A 128 5.26 -6.37 0.51
CA ILE A 128 5.33 -7.69 -0.15
C ILE A 128 5.40 -7.59 -1.67
N VAL A 129 4.73 -6.62 -2.29
CA VAL A 129 4.66 -6.46 -3.77
C VAL A 129 6.02 -6.61 -4.48
N PRO A 130 7.13 -6.00 -4.02
CA PRO A 130 8.43 -6.10 -4.70
C PRO A 130 8.98 -7.54 -4.83
N TYR A 131 8.54 -8.46 -3.96
CA TYR A 131 9.03 -9.84 -3.90
C TYR A 131 8.15 -10.82 -4.68
N VAL A 132 7.15 -10.33 -5.42
CA VAL A 132 6.32 -11.15 -6.29
C VAL A 132 6.31 -10.53 -7.69
N PRO A 133 7.45 -10.61 -8.41
CA PRO A 133 7.53 -10.04 -9.75
C PRO A 133 6.52 -10.71 -10.69
N PHE A 134 6.09 -9.98 -11.71
CA PHE A 134 5.15 -10.46 -12.76
C PHE A 134 3.70 -10.71 -12.32
N VAL A 135 3.33 -10.30 -11.10
CA VAL A 135 1.93 -10.18 -10.70
C VAL A 135 1.45 -8.76 -10.96
N HIS A 136 0.27 -8.63 -11.55
CA HIS A 136 -0.39 -7.34 -11.76
C HIS A 136 -0.94 -6.82 -10.43
N ALA A 137 -0.11 -6.09 -9.70
CA ALA A 137 -0.45 -5.44 -8.44
C ALA A 137 -0.19 -3.92 -8.51
N PRO A 138 -0.86 -3.10 -7.69
CA PRO A 138 -0.48 -1.70 -7.51
C PRO A 138 0.98 -1.59 -7.06
N THR A 139 1.67 -0.52 -7.47
CA THR A 139 3.04 -0.29 -7.01
C THR A 139 3.06 0.02 -5.51
N GLU A 140 4.16 -0.31 -4.83
CA GLU A 140 4.42 0.07 -3.42
C GLU A 140 4.11 1.56 -3.20
N THR A 141 4.62 2.43 -4.08
CA THR A 141 4.42 3.87 -3.99
C THR A 141 2.94 4.27 -4.08
N SER A 142 2.17 3.66 -4.98
CA SER A 142 0.74 3.96 -5.13
C SER A 142 -0.07 3.56 -3.90
N LEU A 143 0.27 2.40 -3.29
CA LEU A 143 -0.35 1.91 -2.06
C LEU A 143 -0.09 2.85 -0.88
N LEU A 144 1.16 3.31 -0.74
CA LEU A 144 1.54 4.27 0.30
C LEU A 144 0.90 5.66 0.08
N TRP A 145 0.78 6.10 -1.17
CA TRP A 145 0.12 7.38 -1.48
C TRP A 145 -1.38 7.34 -1.22
N ALA A 146 -2.03 6.19 -1.41
CA ALA A 146 -3.46 6.03 -1.19
C ALA A 146 -3.83 6.03 0.31
N THR A 147 -2.91 5.61 1.19
CA THR A 147 -3.16 5.50 2.64
C THR A 147 -2.67 6.71 3.44
N ASP A 148 -1.63 7.40 2.97
CA ASP A 148 -1.18 8.65 3.59
C ASP A 148 -2.01 9.82 3.06
N LYS A 149 -2.89 10.37 3.91
CA LYS A 149 -3.76 11.52 3.58
C LYS A 149 -2.98 12.73 3.06
N ILE A 150 -1.78 12.99 3.54
CA ILE A 150 -0.96 14.12 3.09
C ILE A 150 -0.39 13.82 1.69
N ALA A 151 0.13 12.61 1.46
CA ALA A 151 0.62 12.19 0.16
C ALA A 151 -0.51 12.24 -0.88
N MET A 152 -1.68 11.66 -0.55
CA MET A 152 -2.88 11.69 -1.38
C MET A 152 -3.23 13.13 -1.78
N ARG A 153 -3.32 14.06 -0.82
CA ARG A 153 -3.67 15.47 -1.09
C ARG A 153 -2.64 16.18 -1.96
N LYS A 154 -1.35 15.92 -1.75
CA LYS A 154 -0.28 16.49 -2.58
C LYS A 154 -0.37 16.00 -4.02
N HIS A 155 -0.61 14.71 -4.23
CA HIS A 155 -0.73 14.13 -5.57
C HIS A 155 -1.98 14.61 -6.30
N LEU A 156 -3.13 14.62 -5.62
CA LEU A 156 -4.37 15.19 -6.18
C LEU A 156 -4.19 16.65 -6.57
N ARG A 157 -3.58 17.48 -5.69
CA ARG A 157 -3.34 18.90 -5.97
C ARG A 157 -2.37 19.11 -7.13
N SER A 158 -1.33 18.27 -7.23
CA SER A 158 -0.35 18.34 -8.33
C SER A 158 -0.97 17.96 -9.67
N TYR A 159 -1.91 17.01 -9.68
CA TYR A 159 -2.63 16.62 -10.88
C TYR A 159 -3.66 17.68 -11.29
N ASN A 160 -4.54 18.06 -10.36
CA ASN A 160 -5.55 19.09 -10.57
C ASN A 160 -5.94 19.74 -9.23
N LYS A 161 -5.62 21.02 -9.07
CA LYS A 161 -5.94 21.77 -7.84
C LYS A 161 -7.45 21.91 -7.55
N ASN A 162 -8.32 21.71 -8.54
CA ASN A 162 -9.77 21.89 -8.39
C ASN A 162 -10.49 20.64 -7.86
N ILE A 163 -9.82 19.48 -7.78
CA ILE A 163 -10.42 18.22 -7.29
C ILE A 163 -10.07 17.94 -5.81
N THR A 164 -9.46 18.90 -5.12
CA THR A 164 -9.06 18.79 -3.73
C THR A 164 -9.22 20.15 -3.04
N PRO A 165 -9.64 20.20 -1.77
CA PRO A 165 -9.72 21.46 -1.03
C PRO A 165 -8.32 22.03 -0.77
N SER A 166 -8.23 23.32 -0.47
CA SER A 166 -6.97 23.90 0.02
C SER A 166 -6.61 23.27 1.35
N PHE A 167 -5.32 23.03 1.57
CA PHE A 167 -4.86 22.36 2.78
C PHE A 167 -3.47 22.82 3.20
N MET A 168 -3.17 22.63 4.49
CA MET A 168 -1.86 22.80 5.09
C MET A 168 -1.50 21.57 5.93
N VAL A 169 -0.20 21.27 5.99
CA VAL A 169 0.35 20.28 6.91
C VAL A 169 0.90 21.02 8.12
N VAL A 170 0.35 20.70 9.29
CA VAL A 170 0.72 21.28 10.58
C VAL A 170 1.45 20.22 11.39
N LYS A 171 2.55 20.63 12.06
CA LYS A 171 3.42 19.74 12.84
C LYS A 171 3.48 20.10 14.33
N ASP A 172 2.87 21.21 14.72
CA ASP A 172 2.97 21.78 16.04
C ASP A 172 1.75 22.67 16.34
N THR A 173 1.71 23.24 17.54
CA THR A 173 0.67 24.16 18.00
C THR A 173 1.20 25.58 18.19
N GLU A 174 2.31 25.93 17.55
CA GLU A 174 2.93 27.24 17.71
C GLU A 174 2.07 28.34 17.07
N LYS A 175 2.12 29.54 17.66
CA LYS A 175 1.38 30.72 17.16
C LYS A 175 1.67 31.01 15.69
N LYS A 176 2.91 30.77 15.23
CA LYS A 176 3.33 30.96 13.84
C LYS A 176 2.59 30.00 12.90
N SER A 177 2.53 28.72 13.24
CA SER A 177 1.84 27.70 12.46
C SER A 177 0.34 27.96 12.38
N ILE A 178 -0.28 28.30 13.52
CA ILE A 178 -1.71 28.66 13.59
C ILE A 178 -2.01 29.89 12.73
N LYS A 179 -1.20 30.95 12.86
CA LYS A 179 -1.35 32.16 12.05
C LYS A 179 -1.24 31.86 10.55
N ALA A 180 -0.30 31.01 10.14
CA ALA A 180 -0.16 30.62 8.75
C ALA A 180 -1.42 29.90 8.22
N VAL A 181 -2.05 29.05 9.05
CA VAL A 181 -3.35 28.43 8.70
C VAL A 181 -4.44 29.50 8.54
N HIS A 182 -4.55 30.44 9.48
CA HIS A 182 -5.55 31.52 9.44
C HIS A 182 -5.41 32.47 8.24
N GLU A 183 -4.21 32.61 7.69
CA GLU A 183 -3.91 33.45 6.53
C GLU A 183 -4.07 32.70 5.20
N THR A 184 -4.00 31.37 5.22
CA THR A 184 -3.99 30.55 3.99
C THR A 184 -5.33 29.86 3.72
N LEU A 185 -6.05 29.42 4.76
CA LEU A 185 -7.27 28.62 4.61
C LEU A 185 -8.52 29.41 4.98
N THR A 186 -9.61 29.09 4.29
CA THR A 186 -10.95 29.59 4.58
C THR A 186 -11.65 28.65 5.57
N PHE A 187 -12.31 29.23 6.57
CA PHE A 187 -13.10 28.46 7.54
C PHE A 187 -14.54 28.26 7.03
N PRO A 188 -15.22 27.15 7.36
CA PRO A 188 -14.79 26.07 8.27
C PRO A 188 -13.63 25.23 7.75
N VAL A 189 -12.80 24.72 8.65
CA VAL A 189 -11.71 23.78 8.34
C VAL A 189 -11.90 22.46 9.06
N ILE A 190 -11.41 21.36 8.48
CA ILE A 190 -11.37 20.05 9.11
C ILE A 190 -9.91 19.68 9.45
N VAL A 191 -9.71 19.20 10.66
CA VAL A 191 -8.42 18.75 11.19
C VAL A 191 -8.40 17.23 11.17
N LYS A 192 -7.38 16.64 10.53
CA LYS A 192 -7.25 15.19 10.31
C LYS A 192 -5.81 14.76 10.61
N PRO A 193 -5.56 13.84 11.56
CA PRO A 193 -4.27 13.19 11.66
C PRO A 193 -3.93 12.44 10.37
N ALA A 194 -2.68 12.56 9.91
CA ALA A 194 -2.16 11.69 8.87
C ALA A 194 -1.94 10.28 9.44
N GLY A 195 -1.91 9.24 8.60
CA GLY A 195 -1.47 7.89 9.01
C GLY A 195 -2.38 7.13 10.00
N LEU A 196 -3.53 7.69 10.41
CA LEU A 196 -4.53 7.00 11.23
C LEU A 196 -5.77 6.65 10.40
N ALA A 197 -6.34 5.46 10.66
CA ALA A 197 -7.60 4.99 10.09
C ALA A 197 -8.80 5.31 11.01
N ALA A 198 -10.02 4.94 10.58
CA ALA A 198 -11.25 5.00 11.38
C ALA A 198 -11.65 6.39 11.94
N SER A 199 -11.27 7.48 11.25
CA SER A 199 -11.64 8.86 11.61
C SER A 199 -11.29 9.29 13.03
N ARG A 200 -10.29 8.65 13.66
CA ARG A 200 -9.84 9.02 15.01
C ARG A 200 -9.25 10.42 15.01
N LEU A 201 -9.64 11.21 16.01
CA LEU A 201 -9.22 12.61 16.23
C LEU A 201 -9.51 13.56 15.04
N VAL A 202 -10.51 13.23 14.21
CA VAL A 202 -10.99 14.13 13.17
C VAL A 202 -12.03 15.09 13.75
N GLY A 203 -11.93 16.39 13.43
CA GLY A 203 -12.91 17.38 13.88
C GLY A 203 -12.96 18.61 12.99
N ILE A 204 -14.11 19.28 13.00
CA ILE A 204 -14.36 20.52 12.25
C ILE A 204 -14.17 21.69 13.22
N CYS A 205 -13.44 22.71 12.76
CA CYS A 205 -13.34 24.01 13.40
C CYS A 205 -14.08 25.02 12.51
N TYR A 206 -15.20 25.54 12.99
CA TYR A 206 -16.00 26.55 12.29
C TYR A 206 -15.37 27.92 12.37
N HIS A 207 -14.64 28.20 13.46
CA HIS A 207 -14.03 29.50 13.71
C HIS A 207 -12.54 29.40 14.03
N LYS A 208 -11.82 30.51 13.83
CA LYS A 208 -10.36 30.59 13.96
C LYS A 208 -9.88 30.27 15.37
N GLU A 209 -10.69 30.62 16.35
CA GLU A 209 -10.46 30.48 17.79
C GLU A 209 -10.45 29.01 18.21
N GLU A 210 -11.29 28.17 17.59
CA GLU A 210 -11.45 26.75 17.90
C GLU A 210 -10.22 25.93 17.46
N LEU A 211 -9.56 26.35 16.38
CA LEU A 211 -8.46 25.60 15.77
C LEU A 211 -7.30 25.37 16.74
N SER A 212 -6.92 26.38 17.53
CA SER A 212 -5.78 26.25 18.44
C SER A 212 -6.01 25.19 19.50
N ASP A 213 -7.20 25.18 20.10
CA ASP A 213 -7.51 24.27 21.19
C ASP A 213 -7.76 22.84 20.67
N PHE A 214 -8.36 22.72 19.49
CA PHE A 214 -8.50 21.42 18.83
C PHE A 214 -7.14 20.83 18.46
N LEU A 215 -6.22 21.61 17.88
CA LEU A 215 -4.87 21.13 17.56
C LEU A 215 -4.11 20.70 18.81
N LYS A 216 -4.20 21.44 19.92
CA LYS A 216 -3.59 21.02 21.21
C LYS A 216 -4.12 19.68 21.67
N LYS A 217 -5.44 19.45 21.58
CA LYS A 217 -6.04 18.16 21.90
C LYS A 217 -5.49 17.06 21.00
N VAL A 218 -5.51 17.28 19.67
CA VAL A 218 -5.00 16.32 18.69
C VAL A 218 -3.54 15.96 18.99
N PHE A 219 -2.64 16.94 19.09
CA PHE A 219 -1.22 16.67 19.35
C PHE A 219 -0.93 16.04 20.71
N LYS A 220 -1.79 16.25 21.72
CA LYS A 220 -1.68 15.57 23.01
C LYS A 220 -2.02 14.07 22.91
N GLU A 221 -2.99 13.72 22.08
CA GLU A 221 -3.51 12.35 21.96
C GLU A 221 -2.84 11.55 20.84
N ILE A 222 -2.29 12.23 19.82
CA ILE A 222 -1.80 11.61 18.59
C ILE A 222 -0.68 10.60 18.81
N GLU A 223 0.24 10.84 19.76
CA GLU A 223 1.33 9.89 20.05
C GLU A 223 0.82 8.58 20.65
N THR A 224 -0.18 8.66 21.53
CA THR A 224 -0.81 7.47 22.12
C THR A 224 -1.52 6.66 21.04
N VAL A 225 -2.33 7.34 20.21
CA VAL A 225 -3.08 6.67 19.14
C VAL A 225 -2.15 6.08 18.08
N TYR A 226 -1.06 6.76 17.73
CA TYR A 226 -0.05 6.21 16.82
C TYR A 226 0.62 4.94 17.37
N LYS A 227 0.88 4.88 18.68
CA LYS A 227 1.45 3.67 19.31
C LYS A 227 0.45 2.50 19.31
N GLU A 228 -0.83 2.79 19.51
CA GLU A 228 -1.88 1.77 19.51
C GLU A 228 -2.19 1.23 18.11
N ASP A 229 -2.17 2.09 17.09
CA ASP A 229 -2.57 1.74 15.72
C ASP A 229 -1.38 1.42 14.78
N GLY A 230 -0.15 1.34 15.32
CA GLY A 230 1.04 1.04 14.50
C GLY A 230 1.40 2.17 13.52
N GLY A 231 1.15 3.42 13.92
CA GLY A 231 1.39 4.60 13.09
C GLY A 231 2.84 4.73 12.64
N ASN A 232 3.03 5.08 11.36
CA ASN A 232 4.35 5.24 10.76
C ASN A 232 4.89 6.67 10.91
N GLY A 233 6.02 6.83 11.61
CA GLY A 233 6.82 8.06 11.64
C GLY A 233 6.33 9.15 12.62
N THR A 234 6.81 10.38 12.42
CA THR A 234 6.43 11.53 13.25
C THR A 234 4.98 11.93 12.98
N PRO A 235 4.14 12.08 14.01
CA PRO A 235 2.76 12.53 13.86
C PRO A 235 2.65 13.83 13.06
N LYS A 236 1.78 13.82 12.05
CA LYS A 236 1.48 15.00 11.23
C LYS A 236 -0.03 15.21 11.19
N VAL A 237 -0.45 16.46 11.12
CA VAL A 237 -1.85 16.83 11.04
C VAL A 237 -2.10 17.57 9.74
N LEU A 238 -3.12 17.14 9.00
CA LEU A 238 -3.65 17.81 7.83
C LEU A 238 -4.80 18.73 8.29
N VAL A 239 -4.71 20.02 7.96
CA VAL A 239 -5.82 20.96 8.10
C VAL A 239 -6.26 21.35 6.70
N GLU A 240 -7.53 21.12 6.37
CA GLU A 240 -8.07 21.41 5.04
C GLU A 240 -9.39 22.17 5.12
N GLU A 241 -9.72 22.95 4.10
CA GLU A 241 -11.02 23.63 4.01
C GLU A 241 -12.13 22.57 3.99
N PHE A 242 -13.19 22.81 4.77
CA PHE A 242 -14.34 21.92 4.80
C PHE A 242 -15.11 22.05 3.48
N MET A 243 -15.43 20.90 2.87
CA MET A 243 -16.18 20.83 1.63
C MET A 243 -17.65 20.63 1.95
N GLU A 244 -18.48 21.63 1.66
CA GLU A 244 -19.93 21.51 1.73
C GLU A 244 -20.49 20.90 0.43
N GLY A 245 -21.49 20.03 0.56
CA GLY A 245 -22.19 19.46 -0.58
C GLY A 245 -22.62 18.02 -0.36
N GLN A 246 -23.03 17.38 -1.45
CA GLN A 246 -23.39 15.97 -1.47
C GLN A 246 -22.14 15.11 -1.56
N GLN A 247 -22.08 14.06 -0.76
CA GLN A 247 -21.02 13.07 -0.80
C GLN A 247 -21.46 11.84 -1.59
N TYR A 248 -20.60 11.41 -2.51
CA TYR A 248 -20.78 10.20 -3.30
C TYR A 248 -19.53 9.32 -3.16
N SER A 249 -19.72 8.01 -3.28
CA SER A 249 -18.64 7.04 -3.45
C SER A 249 -18.77 6.38 -4.82
N ILE A 250 -17.64 6.13 -5.46
CA ILE A 250 -17.56 5.45 -6.75
C ILE A 250 -16.59 4.29 -6.57
N ASP A 251 -17.06 3.08 -6.88
CA ASP A 251 -16.21 1.90 -6.91
C ASP A 251 -15.67 1.73 -8.33
N ALA A 252 -14.35 1.57 -8.44
CA ALA A 252 -13.67 1.43 -9.71
C ALA A 252 -12.64 0.29 -9.68
N TYR A 253 -12.58 -0.46 -10.77
CA TYR A 253 -11.49 -1.37 -11.06
C TYR A 253 -10.49 -0.69 -12.01
N VAL A 254 -9.21 -0.72 -11.67
CA VAL A 254 -8.12 -0.15 -12.48
C VAL A 254 -7.23 -1.28 -12.98
N THR A 255 -7.07 -1.38 -14.29
CA THR A 255 -6.19 -2.38 -14.91
C THR A 255 -4.71 -2.01 -14.75
N ASP A 256 -3.81 -2.94 -15.07
CA ASP A 256 -2.36 -2.73 -15.14
C ASP A 256 -1.92 -1.60 -16.08
N VAL A 257 -2.65 -1.39 -17.19
CA VAL A 257 -2.45 -0.28 -18.13
C VAL A 257 -3.23 1.00 -17.78
N GLY A 258 -3.86 1.06 -16.61
CA GLY A 258 -4.57 2.25 -16.12
C GLY A 258 -5.96 2.49 -16.71
N ARG A 259 -6.60 1.49 -17.34
CA ARG A 259 -8.02 1.59 -17.74
C ARG A 259 -8.91 1.44 -16.52
N MET A 260 -9.96 2.26 -16.45
CA MET A 260 -10.91 2.28 -15.34
C MET A 260 -12.25 1.70 -15.78
N TYR A 261 -12.81 0.83 -14.95
CA TYR A 261 -14.17 0.30 -15.06
C TYR A 261 -14.92 0.67 -13.79
N PHE A 262 -16.08 1.30 -13.93
CA PHE A 262 -16.92 1.70 -12.79
C PHE A 262 -18.00 0.66 -12.55
N CYS A 263 -18.22 0.33 -11.29
CA CYS A 263 -19.21 -0.67 -10.85
C CYS A 263 -20.57 -0.04 -10.59
#